data_AF-A7F1E4-F1
#
_entry.id   AF-A7F1E4-F1
#
_cell.length_a   1.000
_cell.length_b   1.000
_cell.length_c   1.000
_cell.angle_alpha   90.00
_cell.angle_beta   90.00
_cell.angle_gamma   90.00
#
_symmetry.space_group_name_H-M   'P 1'
#
loop_
_entity.id
_entity.type
_entity.pdbx_description
1 polymer ?
#
loop_
_entity_poly.entity_id
_entity_poly.type
_entity_poly.pdbx_seq_one_letter_code
_entity_poly.pdbx_strand_id
1 'polypeptide(L)'
;MASSIKCLRSLTTRSISHLHLKPSIPISTIHRRNASSKHPAGFEPPTSADLLELRERVQEFTRREIPETLASETDKSNSFPNHMWQKFGDAGFLGITASEDVGGLAMGYQAHCIVMEEISRASEDEVYAGVD
;
A
#
# COMPACT_ATOMS: atom_id res chain seq x y z
N MET A 1 28.68 -51.73 47.94
CA MET A 1 29.85 -52.63 47.99
C MET A 1 30.00 -53.32 46.64
N ALA A 2 31.23 -53.34 46.12
CA ALA A 2 31.76 -54.15 45.01
C ALA A 2 31.12 -53.94 43.61
N SER A 3 31.80 -53.41 42.58
CA SER A 3 33.12 -53.69 41.98
C SER A 3 33.02 -54.58 40.73
N SER A 4 33.90 -54.26 39.77
CA SER A 4 34.50 -55.15 38.77
C SER A 4 33.77 -55.25 37.42
N ILE A 5 34.11 -54.47 36.38
CA ILE A 5 35.36 -54.41 35.56
C ILE A 5 35.34 -55.38 34.36
N LYS A 6 35.64 -54.76 33.19
CA LYS A 6 36.20 -55.27 31.92
C LYS A 6 35.26 -55.98 30.92
N CYS A 7 35.07 -55.32 29.77
CA CYS A 7 35.53 -55.93 28.53
C CYS A 7 36.11 -54.86 27.59
N LEU A 8 37.39 -55.03 27.28
CA LEU A 8 38.19 -54.23 26.36
C LEU A 8 37.99 -54.81 24.96
N ARG A 9 37.48 -54.02 24.00
CA ARG A 9 37.69 -54.29 22.58
C ARG A 9 37.99 -53.01 21.81
N SER A 10 39.28 -52.88 21.52
CA SER A 10 39.88 -52.12 20.44
C SER A 10 39.12 -52.33 19.12
N LEU A 11 38.90 -51.26 18.35
CA LEU A 11 39.58 -51.04 17.06
C LEU A 11 38.91 -49.92 16.23
N THR A 12 39.78 -49.16 15.58
CA THR A 12 39.57 -48.26 14.44
C THR A 12 39.06 -46.84 14.74
N THR A 13 40.02 -45.92 14.93
CA THR A 13 39.84 -44.50 14.66
C THR A 13 39.70 -44.31 13.15
N ARG A 14 38.47 -44.18 12.64
CA ARG A 14 38.27 -43.58 11.31
C ARG A 14 38.49 -42.08 11.45
N SER A 15 39.54 -41.57 10.80
CA SER A 15 39.75 -40.15 10.61
C SER A 15 38.53 -39.57 9.89
N ILE A 16 37.71 -38.81 10.62
CA ILE A 16 36.66 -37.98 10.03
C ILE A 16 37.39 -36.77 9.46
N SER A 17 37.59 -36.76 8.15
CA SER A 17 37.98 -35.57 7.40
C SER A 17 36.94 -34.48 7.70
N HIS A 18 37.35 -33.47 8.47
CA HIS A 18 36.60 -32.25 8.68
C HIS A 18 36.38 -31.56 7.33
N LEU A 19 35.25 -31.81 6.68
CA LEU A 19 34.76 -30.96 5.61
C LEU A 19 34.39 -29.60 6.24
N HIS A 20 35.36 -28.70 6.21
CA HIS A 20 35.16 -27.29 6.48
C HIS A 20 34.31 -26.68 5.35
N LEU A 21 32.99 -26.75 5.47
CA LEU A 21 32.13 -25.88 4.67
C LEU A 21 32.33 -24.45 5.17
N LYS A 22 33.00 -23.63 4.38
CA LYS A 22 32.94 -22.17 4.51
C LYS A 22 31.64 -21.70 3.88
N PRO A 23 30.69 -21.08 4.59
CA PRO A 23 29.65 -20.32 3.94
C PRO A 23 30.24 -18.93 3.65
N SER A 24 30.84 -18.76 2.47
CA SER A 24 31.11 -17.43 1.94
C SER A 24 30.16 -17.19 0.78
N ILE A 25 28.89 -16.93 1.10
CA ILE A 25 28.00 -16.25 0.16
C ILE A 25 28.35 -14.77 0.30
N PRO A 26 28.94 -14.11 -0.71
CA PRO A 26 29.06 -12.67 -0.68
C PRO A 26 27.65 -12.09 -0.77
N ILE A 27 27.09 -11.65 0.37
CA ILE A 27 25.89 -10.82 0.38
C ILE A 27 26.34 -9.43 -0.08
N SER A 28 26.55 -9.28 -1.38
CA SER A 28 26.51 -7.98 -2.04
C SER A 28 25.52 -8.04 -3.18
N THR A 29 24.30 -8.48 -2.87
CA THR A 29 23.15 -8.00 -3.63
C THR A 29 23.00 -6.53 -3.29
N ILE A 30 23.74 -5.67 -4.00
CA ILE A 30 23.31 -4.29 -4.16
C ILE A 30 21.96 -4.39 -4.84
N HIS A 31 20.89 -4.43 -4.04
CA HIS A 31 19.56 -4.14 -4.52
C HIS A 31 19.63 -2.69 -5.00
N ARG A 32 19.91 -2.51 -6.30
CA ARG A 32 19.47 -1.29 -6.98
C ARG A 32 17.97 -1.28 -6.77
N ARG A 33 17.51 -0.51 -5.79
CA ARG A 33 16.16 0.03 -5.86
C ARG A 33 16.18 0.85 -7.14
N ASN A 34 15.54 0.35 -8.19
CA ASN A 34 15.14 1.21 -9.30
C ASN A 34 14.16 2.20 -8.68
N ALA A 35 14.68 3.30 -8.15
CA ALA A 35 13.87 4.42 -7.69
C ALA A 35 13.30 5.04 -8.97
N SER A 36 12.14 4.56 -9.40
CA SER A 36 11.33 5.25 -10.39
C SER A 36 10.84 6.52 -9.70
N SER A 37 11.31 7.70 -10.14
CA SER A 37 10.60 8.94 -9.81
C SER A 37 9.23 8.83 -10.45
N LYS A 38 8.21 8.54 -9.63
CA LYS A 38 6.84 8.43 -10.13
C LYS A 38 6.17 9.80 -10.31
N HIS A 39 6.95 10.86 -10.20
CA HIS A 39 6.50 12.24 -10.32
C HIS A 39 6.84 12.78 -11.71
N PRO A 40 6.03 13.70 -12.26
CA PRO A 40 6.33 14.38 -13.51
C PRO A 40 7.60 15.23 -13.40
N ALA A 41 8.16 15.60 -14.55
CA ALA A 41 9.33 16.48 -14.59
C ALA A 41 9.00 17.84 -13.96
N GLY A 42 9.86 18.33 -13.06
CA GLY A 42 9.64 19.60 -12.35
C GLY A 42 8.56 19.54 -11.27
N PHE A 43 8.26 18.35 -10.74
CA PHE A 43 7.30 18.19 -9.64
C PHE A 43 7.75 18.94 -8.38
N GLU A 44 6.93 19.89 -7.96
CA GLU A 44 7.00 20.53 -6.66
C GLU A 44 5.90 19.94 -5.76
N PRO A 45 6.24 19.44 -4.57
CA PRO A 45 5.23 18.93 -3.63
C PRO A 45 4.24 20.03 -3.21
N PRO A 46 2.94 19.72 -3.12
CA PRO A 46 1.95 20.65 -2.61
C PRO A 46 2.25 21.05 -1.16
N THR A 47 1.90 22.28 -0.81
CA THR A 47 2.03 22.75 0.57
C THR A 47 0.97 22.10 1.45
N SER A 48 1.15 22.18 2.77
CA SER A 48 0.15 21.70 3.72
C SER A 48 -1.20 22.41 3.57
N ALA A 49 -1.20 23.68 3.16
CA ALA A 49 -2.43 24.44 2.93
C ALA A 49 -3.18 23.91 1.70
N ASP A 50 -2.46 23.63 0.60
CA ASP A 50 -3.06 23.06 -0.62
C ASP A 50 -3.68 21.68 -0.35
N LEU A 51 -3.02 20.86 0.47
CA LEU A 51 -3.52 19.54 0.87
C LEU A 51 -4.75 19.63 1.77
N LEU A 52 -4.83 20.65 2.63
CA LEU A 52 -6.01 20.89 3.48
C LEU A 52 -7.20 21.33 2.63
N GLU A 53 -7.00 22.27 1.71
CA GLU A 53 -8.04 22.70 0.77
C GLU A 53 -8.54 21.53 -0.09
N LEU A 54 -7.62 20.71 -0.60
CA LEU A 54 -7.98 19.50 -1.34
C LEU A 54 -8.88 18.58 -0.49
N ARG A 55 -8.50 18.33 0.77
CA ARG A 55 -9.29 17.48 1.67
C ARG A 55 -10.70 18.03 1.86
N GLU A 56 -10.85 19.31 2.16
CA GLU A 56 -12.16 19.96 2.32
C GLU A 56 -13.02 19.85 1.06
N ARG A 57 -12.41 20.04 -0.12
CA ARG A 57 -13.10 19.89 -1.41
C ARG A 57 -13.56 18.47 -1.67
N VAL A 58 -12.73 17.46 -1.35
CA VAL A 58 -13.12 16.06 -1.52
C VAL A 58 -14.23 15.70 -0.54
N GLN A 59 -14.17 16.16 0.72
CA GLN A 59 -15.22 15.94 1.72
C GLN A 59 -16.57 16.57 1.32
N GLU A 60 -16.55 17.79 0.77
CA GLU A 60 -17.77 18.41 0.21
C GLU A 60 -18.33 17.60 -0.96
N PHE A 61 -17.46 17.19 -1.89
CA PHE A 61 -17.87 16.38 -3.02
C PHE A 61 -18.49 15.06 -2.56
N THR A 62 -17.86 14.34 -1.64
CA THR A 62 -18.34 13.03 -1.20
C THR A 62 -19.65 13.14 -0.43
N ARG A 63 -19.81 14.13 0.46
CA ARG A 63 -21.09 14.38 1.14
C ARG A 63 -22.23 14.66 0.16
N ARG A 64 -21.95 15.34 -0.94
CA ARG A 64 -22.97 15.71 -1.94
C ARG A 64 -23.29 14.58 -2.92
N GLU A 65 -22.26 13.88 -3.39
CA GLU A 65 -22.36 12.95 -4.52
C GLU A 65 -22.38 11.47 -4.11
N ILE A 66 -21.91 11.14 -2.91
CA ILE A 66 -21.84 9.78 -2.35
C ILE A 66 -22.64 9.75 -1.03
N PRO A 67 -23.97 9.94 -1.07
CA PRO A 67 -24.80 9.73 0.11
C PRO A 67 -24.82 8.25 0.50
N GLU A 68 -25.12 7.97 1.76
CA GLU A 68 -25.23 6.61 2.33
C GLU A 68 -26.16 5.71 1.50
N THR A 69 -27.28 6.24 1.00
CA THR A 69 -28.21 5.47 0.17
C THR A 69 -27.56 4.96 -1.12
N LEU A 70 -26.74 5.78 -1.77
CA LEU A 70 -26.00 5.39 -2.97
C LEU A 70 -24.94 4.33 -2.64
N ALA A 71 -24.22 4.50 -1.54
CA ALA A 71 -23.23 3.54 -1.08
C ALA A 71 -23.87 2.17 -0.81
N SER A 72 -24.96 2.13 -0.05
CA SER A 72 -25.68 0.90 0.29
C SER A 72 -26.30 0.20 -0.92
N GLU A 73 -26.89 0.96 -1.85
CA GLU A 73 -27.42 0.40 -3.10
C GLU A 73 -26.31 -0.18 -3.99
N THR A 74 -25.16 0.51 -4.06
CA THR A 74 -24.00 0.07 -4.84
C THR A 74 -23.41 -1.22 -4.27
N ASP A 75 -23.28 -1.33 -2.94
CA ASP A 75 -22.80 -2.55 -2.27
C ASP A 75 -23.76 -3.73 -2.51
N LYS A 76 -25.06 -3.55 -2.25
CA LYS A 76 -26.09 -4.58 -2.44
C LYS A 76 -26.20 -5.07 -3.88
N SER A 77 -26.11 -4.16 -4.84
CA SER A 77 -26.21 -4.50 -6.27
C SER A 77 -24.88 -4.99 -6.86
N ASN A 78 -23.77 -4.81 -6.14
CA ASN A 78 -22.40 -5.06 -6.62
C ASN A 78 -22.15 -4.41 -8.00
N SER A 79 -22.68 -3.20 -8.20
CA SER A 79 -22.66 -2.49 -9.48
C SER A 79 -22.35 -1.02 -9.29
N PHE A 80 -21.20 -0.58 -9.79
CA PHE A 80 -20.80 0.82 -9.66
C PHE A 80 -21.63 1.74 -10.58
N PRO A 81 -22.17 2.85 -10.06
CA PRO A 81 -22.94 3.81 -10.86
C PRO A 81 -22.06 4.53 -11.91
N ASN A 82 -22.16 4.12 -13.18
CA ASN A 82 -21.30 4.64 -14.27
C ASN A 82 -21.27 6.17 -14.40
N HIS A 83 -22.35 6.87 -14.08
CA HIS A 83 -22.41 8.34 -14.14
C HIS A 83 -21.45 9.02 -13.15
N MET A 84 -21.01 8.32 -12.10
CA MET A 84 -20.05 8.85 -11.11
C MET A 84 -18.67 9.05 -11.71
N TRP A 85 -18.27 8.29 -12.74
CA TRP A 85 -16.99 8.50 -13.41
C TRP A 85 -16.87 9.89 -14.01
N GLN A 86 -17.95 10.40 -14.62
CA GLN A 86 -17.96 11.76 -15.16
C GLN A 86 -17.81 12.78 -14.02
N LYS A 87 -18.53 12.62 -12.92
CA LYS A 87 -18.44 13.52 -11.75
C LYS A 87 -17.02 13.53 -11.14
N PHE A 88 -16.37 12.38 -11.01
CA PHE A 88 -14.99 12.30 -10.54
C PHE A 88 -13.99 12.93 -11.52
N GLY A 89 -14.24 12.78 -12.82
CA GLY A 89 -13.46 13.43 -13.88
C GLY A 89 -13.59 14.96 -13.81
N ASP A 90 -14.81 15.46 -13.73
CA ASP A 90 -15.11 16.90 -13.65
C ASP A 90 -14.53 17.54 -12.37
N ALA A 91 -14.47 16.79 -11.27
CA ALA A 91 -13.83 17.21 -10.03
C ALA A 91 -12.29 17.15 -10.06
N GLY A 92 -11.69 16.52 -11.09
CA GLY A 92 -10.25 16.36 -11.27
C GLY A 92 -9.63 15.18 -10.52
N PHE A 93 -10.43 14.36 -9.84
CA PHE A 93 -9.92 13.28 -8.97
C PHE A 93 -9.30 12.12 -9.75
N LEU A 94 -9.75 11.88 -11.00
CA LEU A 94 -9.17 10.84 -11.87
C LEU A 94 -7.77 11.20 -12.40
N GLY A 95 -7.42 12.50 -12.40
CA GLY A 95 -6.18 13.03 -12.97
C GLY A 95 -5.20 13.59 -11.92
N ILE A 96 -5.38 13.28 -10.63
CA ILE A 96 -4.66 13.94 -9.52
C ILE A 96 -3.13 13.84 -9.63
N THR A 97 -2.60 12.75 -10.19
CA THR A 97 -1.16 12.55 -10.41
C THR A 97 -0.70 12.76 -11.84
N ALA A 98 -1.64 12.95 -12.79
CA ALA A 98 -1.31 13.22 -14.18
C ALA A 98 -0.82 14.66 -14.34
N SER A 99 0.01 14.90 -15.34
CA SER A 99 0.53 16.23 -15.64
C SER A 99 -0.54 17.15 -16.24
N GLU A 100 -0.37 18.45 -16.06
CA GLU A 100 -1.36 19.46 -16.48
C GLU A 100 -1.52 19.54 -18.02
N ASP A 101 -0.47 19.21 -18.78
CA ASP A 101 -0.47 19.20 -20.26
C ASP A 101 -1.44 18.17 -20.86
N VAL A 102 -1.81 17.15 -20.08
CA VAL A 102 -2.81 16.15 -20.45
C VAL A 102 -4.11 16.29 -19.63
N GLY A 103 -4.30 17.42 -18.95
CA GLY A 103 -5.50 17.74 -18.16
C GLY A 103 -5.52 17.17 -16.74
N GLY A 104 -4.37 16.77 -16.19
CA GLY A 104 -4.23 16.38 -14.78
C GLY A 104 -3.97 17.58 -13.84
N LEU A 105 -3.76 17.27 -12.55
CA LEU A 105 -3.49 18.29 -11.52
C LEU A 105 -2.05 18.29 -10.99
N ALA A 106 -1.22 17.33 -11.41
CA ALA A 106 0.19 17.20 -11.03
C ALA A 106 0.50 17.25 -9.52
N MET A 107 -0.47 16.98 -8.64
CA MET A 107 -0.32 17.15 -7.18
C MET A 107 0.45 16.01 -6.48
N GLY A 108 0.69 14.92 -7.20
CA GLY A 108 1.48 13.78 -6.72
C GLY A 108 0.74 12.86 -5.73
N TYR A 109 1.48 11.91 -5.16
CA TYR A 109 0.87 10.79 -4.42
C TYR A 109 0.27 11.16 -3.07
N GLN A 110 0.76 12.19 -2.40
CA GLN A 110 0.18 12.60 -1.11
C GLN A 110 -1.25 13.12 -1.30
N ALA A 111 -1.46 13.98 -2.30
CA ALA A 111 -2.78 14.43 -2.70
C ALA A 111 -3.67 13.25 -3.13
N HIS A 112 -3.14 12.31 -3.91
CA HIS A 112 -3.85 11.09 -4.29
C HIS A 112 -4.31 10.27 -3.08
N CYS A 113 -3.45 10.09 -2.06
CA CYS A 113 -3.82 9.38 -0.84
C CYS A 113 -4.96 10.09 -0.10
N ILE A 114 -4.98 11.43 -0.04
CA ILE A 114 -6.08 12.19 0.57
C ILE A 114 -7.39 11.96 -0.18
N VAL A 115 -7.36 12.06 -1.52
CA VAL A 115 -8.54 11.81 -2.36
C VAL A 115 -9.09 10.40 -2.12
N MET A 116 -8.21 9.39 -2.12
CA MET A 116 -8.59 8.00 -1.86
C MET A 116 -9.16 7.82 -0.45
N GLU A 117 -8.54 8.42 0.56
CA GLU A 117 -8.99 8.33 1.97
C GLU A 117 -10.42 8.83 2.13
N GLU A 118 -10.72 10.02 1.60
CA GLU A 118 -12.04 10.64 1.76
C GLU A 118 -13.13 9.97 0.90
N ILE A 119 -12.80 9.52 -0.31
CA ILE A 119 -13.74 8.75 -1.14
C ILE A 119 -14.06 7.41 -0.48
N SER A 120 -13.04 6.69 0.02
CA SER A 120 -13.24 5.41 0.70
C SER A 120 -14.10 5.57 1.96
N ARG A 121 -13.86 6.62 2.74
CA ARG A 121 -14.66 6.94 3.93
C ARG A 121 -16.14 7.18 3.61
N ALA A 122 -16.45 7.80 2.48
CA ALA A 122 -17.86 8.01 2.10
C ALA A 122 -18.52 6.79 1.46
N SER A 123 -17.72 5.85 0.95
CA SER A 123 -18.22 4.66 0.26
C SER A 123 -18.56 3.49 1.20
N GLU A 124 -18.16 3.56 2.47
CA GLU A 124 -18.50 2.52 3.43
C GLU A 124 -20.01 2.51 3.72
N ASP A 125 -20.65 1.35 3.55
CA ASP A 125 -22.07 1.18 3.92
C ASP A 125 -22.17 1.02 5.43
N GLU A 126 -22.63 2.08 6.10
CA GLU A 126 -22.71 2.16 7.56
C GLU A 126 -23.96 1.46 8.13
N VAL A 127 -24.36 0.31 7.57
CA VAL A 127 -25.41 -0.55 8.15
C VAL A 127 -25.02 -1.12 9.54
N TYR A 128 -23.81 -0.82 10.03
CA TYR A 128 -23.31 -1.24 11.34
C TYR A 128 -22.99 -0.13 12.36
N ALA A 129 -23.17 1.16 12.08
CA ALA A 129 -22.94 2.20 13.12
C ALA A 129 -24.17 2.61 13.92
N GLY A 130 -25.31 1.93 13.71
CA GLY A 130 -26.49 2.05 14.57
C GLY A 130 -26.51 1.08 15.75
N VAL A 131 -25.38 0.48 16.13
CA VAL A 131 -25.26 -0.43 17.28
C VAL A 131 -24.50 0.24 18.42
N ASP A 132 -24.96 1.43 18.82
CA ASP A 132 -24.55 2.14 20.03
C ASP A 132 -25.76 2.32 20.96
#